data_AF-A0A7I7ZV85-F1
#
_entry.id   AF-A0A7I7ZV85-F1
#
_cell.length_a   1.000
_cell.length_b   1.000
_cell.length_c   1.000
_cell.angle_alpha   90.00
_cell.angle_beta   90.00
_cell.angle_gamma   90.00
#
_symmetry.space_group_name_H-M   'P 1'
#
loop_
_entity.id
_entity.type
_entity.pdbx_description
1 polymer ?
#
loop_
_entity_poly.entity_id
_entity_poly.type
_entity_poly.pdbx_seq_one_letter_code
_entity_poly.pdbx_strand_id
1 'polypeptide(L)'
;MWRQEQVPAAGESVSSREVSWWPVYQLLAGHLGKQPTVIAGTPAWHELPDNHPDKWRAVLWAAVWWALDTDTRQEHLADAGKKIAEAVDANALAQNIIQGRGPAYVERRSA
;
A
#
# COMPACT_ATOMS: atom_id res chain seq x y z
N MET A 1 -25.22 -2.90 9.57
CA MET A 1 -25.10 -3.53 8.23
C MET A 1 -23.62 -3.69 7.95
N TRP A 2 -23.00 -4.76 8.45
CA TRP A 2 -21.55 -4.99 8.34
C TRP A 2 -21.23 -5.56 6.95
N ARG A 3 -20.29 -4.92 6.26
CA ARG A 3 -19.75 -5.39 4.98
C ARG A 3 -19.00 -6.69 5.23
N GLN A 4 -19.55 -7.80 4.74
CA GLN A 4 -18.81 -9.06 4.62
C GLN A 4 -17.65 -8.80 3.66
N GLU A 5 -16.44 -8.69 4.20
CA GLU A 5 -15.21 -8.86 3.43
C GLU A 5 -15.25 -10.31 2.92
N GLN A 6 -15.54 -10.50 1.63
CA GLN A 6 -15.51 -11.80 0.98
C GLN A 6 -14.08 -12.33 1.08
N VAL A 7 -13.86 -13.35 1.91
CA VAL A 7 -12.60 -14.10 1.93
C VAL A 7 -12.58 -14.90 0.62
N PRO A 8 -11.59 -14.69 -0.27
CA PRO A 8 -11.55 -15.38 -1.56
C PRO A 8 -11.51 -16.89 -1.34
N ALA A 9 -12.26 -17.63 -2.17
CA ALA A 9 -12.30 -19.08 -2.13
C ALA A 9 -10.88 -19.66 -2.33
N ALA A 10 -10.56 -20.74 -1.62
CA ALA A 10 -9.28 -21.43 -1.74
C ALA A 10 -9.05 -21.88 -3.20
N GLY A 11 -8.27 -21.10 -3.96
CA GLY A 11 -8.02 -21.33 -5.38
C GLY A 11 -7.90 -20.07 -6.23
N GLU A 12 -8.40 -18.92 -5.78
CA GLU A 12 -8.17 -17.65 -6.48
C GLU A 12 -6.77 -17.12 -6.16
N SER A 13 -5.86 -17.13 -7.14
CA SER A 13 -4.56 -16.50 -7.01
C SER A 13 -4.76 -15.00 -6.81
N VAL A 14 -4.50 -14.49 -5.60
CA VAL A 14 -4.46 -13.05 -5.35
C VAL A 14 -3.37 -12.46 -6.24
N SER A 15 -3.75 -11.59 -7.18
CA SER A 15 -2.78 -10.92 -8.04
C SER A 15 -1.84 -10.05 -7.21
N SER A 16 -0.59 -9.93 -7.65
CA SER A 16 0.38 -9.07 -6.97
C SER A 16 -0.14 -7.63 -6.88
N ARG A 17 0.01 -7.02 -5.70
CA ARG A 17 -0.33 -5.62 -5.42
C ARG A 17 0.91 -4.72 -5.41
N GLU A 18 2.03 -5.25 -5.90
CA GLU A 18 3.28 -4.51 -5.99
C GLU A 18 3.14 -3.31 -6.93
N VAL A 19 3.65 -2.15 -6.51
CA VAL A 19 3.68 -0.93 -7.30
C VAL A 19 5.12 -0.62 -7.64
N SER A 20 5.45 -0.61 -8.95
CA SER A 20 6.76 -0.17 -9.42
C SER A 20 6.67 1.24 -10.01
N TRP A 21 7.45 2.18 -9.49
CA TRP A 21 7.37 3.58 -9.91
C TRP A 21 8.01 3.84 -11.28
N TRP A 22 9.06 3.09 -11.63
CA TRP A 22 9.84 3.35 -12.83
C TRP A 22 9.04 3.16 -14.13
N PRO A 23 8.25 2.08 -14.32
CA PRO A 23 7.37 1.94 -15.49
C PRO A 23 6.32 3.07 -15.61
N VAL A 24 5.81 3.57 -14.49
CA VAL A 24 4.86 4.70 -14.47
C VAL A 24 5.55 5.97 -14.98
N TYR A 25 6.76 6.25 -14.51
CA TYR A 25 7.56 7.37 -15.02
C TYR A 25 7.87 7.21 -16.51
N GLN A 26 8.28 6.03 -16.96
CA GLN A 26 8.58 5.77 -18.37
C GLN A 26 7.36 6.00 -19.28
N LEU A 27 6.18 5.55 -18.86
CA LEU A 27 4.92 5.79 -19.58
C LEU A 27 4.61 7.29 -19.69
N LEU A 28 4.85 8.04 -18.62
CA LEU A 28 4.50 9.46 -18.53
C LEU A 28 5.61 10.40 -19.02
N ALA A 29 6.83 9.93 -19.24
CA ALA A 29 8.00 10.75 -19.56
C ALA A 29 7.76 11.70 -20.75
N GLY A 30 7.06 11.25 -21.79
CA GLY A 30 6.71 12.09 -22.95
C GLY A 30 5.71 13.21 -22.65
N HIS A 31 4.97 13.12 -21.55
CA HIS A 31 3.89 14.05 -21.17
C HIS A 31 4.26 14.95 -20.00
N LEU A 32 5.23 14.54 -19.15
CA LEU A 32 5.60 15.27 -17.93
C LEU A 32 6.26 16.62 -18.23
N GLY A 33 7.08 16.70 -19.28
CA GLY A 33 7.89 17.89 -19.57
C GLY A 33 8.76 18.28 -18.37
N LYS A 34 8.92 19.59 -18.14
CA LYS A 34 9.59 20.10 -16.94
C LYS A 34 8.75 19.87 -15.68
N GLN A 35 9.42 19.78 -14.53
CA GLN A 35 8.75 19.73 -13.24
C GLN A 35 7.81 20.95 -13.07
N PRO A 36 6.59 20.74 -12.58
CA PRO A 36 5.57 21.78 -12.51
C PRO A 36 5.95 22.80 -11.45
N THR A 37 5.63 24.07 -11.71
CA THR A 37 5.80 25.18 -10.78
C THR A 37 4.70 25.22 -9.71
N VAL A 38 3.62 24.48 -9.93
CA VAL A 38 2.48 24.34 -9.01
C VAL A 38 2.30 22.88 -8.62
N ILE A 39 1.80 22.64 -7.41
CA ILE A 39 1.48 21.29 -6.91
C ILE A 39 -0.02 21.06 -7.05
N ALA A 40 -0.41 19.87 -7.54
CA ALA A 40 -1.82 19.52 -7.71
C ALA A 40 -2.61 19.68 -6.40
N GLY A 41 -3.76 20.35 -6.45
CA GLY A 41 -4.63 20.62 -5.30
C GLY A 41 -4.23 21.81 -4.42
N THR A 42 -3.13 22.52 -4.72
CA THR A 42 -2.80 23.78 -4.01
C THR A 42 -3.67 24.94 -4.49
N PRO A 43 -3.84 26.03 -3.70
CA PRO A 43 -4.58 27.21 -4.14
C PRO A 43 -4.10 27.77 -5.50
N ALA A 44 -2.77 27.88 -5.69
CA ALA A 44 -2.18 28.30 -6.96
C ALA A 44 -2.53 27.36 -8.14
N TRP A 45 -2.76 26.07 -7.88
CA TRP A 45 -3.24 25.13 -8.90
C TRP A 45 -4.74 25.29 -9.18
N HIS A 46 -5.55 25.58 -8.16
CA HIS A 46 -6.98 25.85 -8.33
C HIS A 46 -7.24 27.12 -9.16
N GLU A 47 -6.38 28.14 -9.01
CA GLU A 47 -6.44 29.39 -9.77
C GLU A 47 -6.14 29.22 -11.27
N LEU A 48 -5.48 28.12 -11.67
CA LEU A 48 -5.21 27.85 -13.08
C LEU A 48 -6.47 27.41 -13.83
N PRO A 49 -6.65 27.83 -15.11
CA PRO A 49 -7.68 27.29 -15.98
C PRO A 49 -7.56 25.77 -16.18
N ASP A 50 -8.68 25.09 -16.40
CA ASP A 50 -8.70 23.62 -16.59
C ASP A 50 -7.97 23.14 -17.85
N ASN A 51 -7.81 24.01 -18.85
CA ASN A 51 -7.03 23.72 -20.05
C ASN A 51 -5.55 24.15 -19.94
N HIS A 52 -5.14 24.71 -18.79
CA HIS A 52 -3.77 25.18 -18.61
C HIS A 52 -2.81 23.97 -18.51
N PRO A 53 -1.74 23.92 -19.33
CA PRO A 53 -0.88 22.74 -19.41
C PRO A 53 -0.10 22.47 -18.12
N ASP A 54 0.20 23.49 -17.31
CA ASP A 54 0.83 23.26 -15.99
C ASP A 54 -0.13 22.61 -14.98
N LYS A 55 -1.45 22.83 -15.12
CA LYS A 55 -2.45 22.23 -14.24
C LYS A 55 -2.47 20.71 -14.42
N TRP A 56 -2.44 20.25 -15.66
CA TRP A 56 -2.35 18.83 -16.00
C TRP A 56 -0.98 18.23 -15.69
N ARG A 57 0.12 18.94 -15.96
CA ARG A 57 1.46 18.49 -15.59
C ARG A 57 1.60 18.24 -14.10
N ALA A 58 1.02 19.11 -13.26
CA ALA A 58 1.00 18.89 -11.81
C ALA A 58 0.32 17.58 -11.41
N VAL A 59 -0.77 17.21 -12.07
CA VAL A 59 -1.48 15.94 -11.83
C VAL A 59 -0.64 14.75 -12.27
N LEU A 60 -0.01 14.81 -13.45
CA LEU A 60 0.85 13.73 -13.95
C LEU A 60 2.06 13.50 -13.04
N TRP A 61 2.69 14.58 -12.57
CA TRP A 61 3.79 14.48 -11.61
C TRP A 61 3.32 13.92 -10.26
N ALA A 62 2.13 14.29 -9.78
CA ALA A 62 1.57 13.72 -8.57
C ALA A 62 1.36 12.20 -8.67
N ALA A 63 0.95 11.69 -9.84
CA ALA A 63 0.84 10.24 -10.07
C ALA A 63 2.20 9.54 -9.96
N VAL A 64 3.27 10.14 -10.51
CA VAL A 64 4.64 9.60 -10.39
C VAL A 64 5.12 9.62 -8.94
N TRP A 65 4.90 10.72 -8.22
CA TRP A 65 5.30 10.83 -6.82
C TRP A 65 4.56 9.83 -5.93
N TRP A 66 3.27 9.61 -6.18
CA TRP A 66 2.51 8.59 -5.46
C TRP A 66 3.04 7.18 -5.71
N ALA A 67 3.37 6.86 -6.98
CA ALA A 67 3.93 5.55 -7.31
C ALA A 67 5.29 5.34 -6.62
N LEU A 68 6.16 6.36 -6.63
CA LEU A 68 7.45 6.35 -5.95
C LEU A 68 7.32 6.17 -4.43
N ASP A 69 6.42 6.92 -3.78
CA ASP A 69 6.14 6.78 -2.34
C ASP A 69 5.61 5.39 -1.99
N THR A 70 4.72 4.86 -2.83
CA THR A 70 4.11 3.54 -2.60
C THR A 70 5.12 2.41 -2.77
N ASP A 71 5.93 2.44 -3.82
CA ASP A 71 7.02 1.48 -4.07
C ASP A 71 7.99 1.45 -2.88
N THR A 72 8.49 2.63 -2.48
CA THR A 72 9.39 2.79 -1.32
C THR A 72 8.74 2.28 -0.01
N ARG A 73 7.46 2.59 0.22
CA ARG A 73 6.74 2.10 1.41
C ARG A 73 6.61 0.57 1.40
N GLN A 74 6.34 -0.03 0.24
CA GLN A 74 6.26 -1.48 0.11
C GLN A 74 7.61 -2.16 0.37
N GLU A 75 8.71 -1.58 -0.11
CA GLU A 75 10.06 -2.06 0.19
C GLU A 75 10.32 -2.08 1.71
N HIS A 76 10.02 -0.98 2.41
CA HIS A 76 10.16 -0.90 3.87
C HIS A 76 9.27 -1.89 4.62
N LEU A 77 8.03 -2.11 4.18
CA LEU A 77 7.13 -3.10 4.77
C LEU A 77 7.65 -4.53 4.57
N ALA A 78 8.18 -4.84 3.40
CA ALA A 78 8.77 -6.14 3.11
C ALA A 78 10.02 -6.39 3.97
N ASP A 79 10.90 -5.39 4.13
CA ASP A 79 12.07 -5.45 4.99
C ASP A 79 11.69 -5.64 6.48
N ALA A 80 10.71 -4.87 6.97
CA ALA A 80 10.17 -5.04 8.32
C ALA A 80 9.59 -6.45 8.53
N GLY A 81 8.86 -6.98 7.54
CA GLY A 81 8.32 -8.34 7.57
C GLY A 81 9.41 -9.41 7.67
N LYS A 82 10.48 -9.27 6.90
CA LYS A 82 11.65 -10.18 6.96
C LYS A 82 12.30 -10.15 8.35
N LYS A 83 12.54 -8.96 8.91
CA LYS A 83 13.13 -8.80 10.25
C LYS A 83 12.27 -9.44 11.34
N ILE A 84 10.95 -9.31 11.27
CA ILE A 84 10.03 -9.97 12.21
C ILE A 84 10.09 -11.49 12.04
N ALA A 85 10.08 -11.98 10.80
CA ALA A 85 10.16 -13.42 10.53
C ALA A 85 11.47 -14.03 11.03
N GLU A 86 12.59 -13.31 10.93
CA GLU A 86 13.89 -13.74 11.48
C GLU A 86 13.93 -13.70 13.01
N ALA A 87 13.22 -12.76 13.64
CA ALA A 87 13.19 -12.62 15.10
C ALA A 87 12.28 -13.64 15.81
N VAL A 88 11.29 -14.22 15.10
CA VAL A 88 10.32 -15.17 15.66
C VAL A 88 10.72 -16.60 15.34
N ASP A 89 10.78 -17.45 16.36
CA ASP A 89 10.85 -18.91 16.15
C ASP A 89 9.48 -19.41 15.64
N ALA A 90 9.36 -19.51 14.33
CA ALA A 90 8.15 -19.95 13.66
C ALA A 90 7.75 -21.39 14.04
N ASN A 91 8.72 -22.26 14.38
CA ASN A 91 8.43 -23.63 14.82
C ASN A 91 7.82 -23.63 16.22
N ALA A 92 8.38 -22.86 17.14
CA ALA A 92 7.81 -22.71 18.49
C ALA A 92 6.39 -22.10 18.43
N LEU A 93 6.17 -21.10 17.57
CA LEU A 93 4.84 -20.52 17.37
C LEU A 93 3.85 -21.54 16.78
N ALA A 94 4.24 -22.28 15.76
CA ALA A 94 3.41 -23.31 15.15
C ALA A 94 3.07 -24.42 16.15
N GLN A 95 4.04 -24.86 16.95
CA GLN A 95 3.81 -25.84 18.02
C GLN A 95 2.80 -25.32 19.06
N ASN A 96 2.92 -24.07 19.50
CA ASN A 96 1.96 -23.47 20.43
C ASN A 96 0.54 -23.39 19.83
N ILE A 97 0.40 -23.10 18.53
CA ILE A 97 -0.90 -23.08 17.85
C ILE A 97 -1.49 -24.49 17.76
N ILE A 98 -0.69 -25.49 17.36
CA ILE A 98 -1.11 -26.90 17.24
C ILE A 98 -1.48 -27.48 18.60
N GLN A 99 -0.71 -27.18 19.64
CA GLN A 99 -0.98 -27.62 21.02
C GLN A 99 -2.21 -26.92 21.63
N GLY A 100 -2.69 -25.82 21.02
CA GLY A 100 -3.84 -25.04 21.48
C GLY A 100 -3.58 -24.31 22.80
N ARG A 101 -4.60 -23.63 23.35
CA ARG A 101 -4.52 -22.98 24.69
C ARG A 101 -4.49 -23.98 25.86
N GLY A 102 -4.29 -25.27 25.59
CA GLY A 102 -4.57 -26.35 26.53
C GLY A 102 -6.05 -26.35 26.98
N PRO A 103 -6.41 -27.16 28.00
CA PRO A 103 -7.76 -27.21 28.56
C PRO A 103 -8.10 -25.98 29.42
N ALA A 104 -7.35 -24.88 29.31
CA ALA A 104 -7.50 -23.69 30.15
C ALA A 104 -8.80 -22.94 29.80
N TYR A 105 -9.88 -23.36 30.45
CA TYR A 105 -11.15 -22.66 30.47
C TYR A 105 -11.00 -21.37 31.29
N VAL A 106 -11.09 -20.21 30.63
CA VAL A 106 -11.19 -18.91 31.30
C VAL A 106 -12.68 -18.60 31.46
N GLU A 107 -13.16 -18.74 32.68
CA GLU A 107 -14.56 -18.51 33.03
C GLU A 107 -14.93 -17.04 32.74
N ARG A 108 -15.98 -16.83 31.92
CA ARG A 108 -16.51 -15.48 31.70
C ARG A 108 -17.20 -15.04 32.99
N ARG A 109 -16.60 -14.06 33.67
CA ARG A 109 -17.22 -13.42 34.84
C ARG A 109 -18.58 -12.83 34.39
N SER A 110 -19.66 -13.42 34.88
CA SER A 110 -21.01 -12.87 34.77
C SER A 110 -21.08 -11.57 35.58
N ALA A 111 -21.75 -10.57 35.01
CA ALA A 111 -21.96 -9.25 35.61
C ALA A 111 -22.85 -9.32 36.87
#